data_AF-A0AAQ3SZ14-F1
#
_entry.id   AF-A0AAQ3SZ14-F1
#
_cell.length_a   1.000
_cell.length_b   1.000
_cell.length_c   1.000
_cell.angle_alpha   90.00
_cell.angle_beta   90.00
_cell.angle_gamma   90.00
#
_symmetry.space_group_name_H-M   'P 1'
#
loop_
_entity.id
_entity.type
_entity.pdbx_description
1 polymer ?
#
loop_
_entity_poly.entity_id
_entity_poly.type
_entity_poly.pdbx_seq_one_letter_code
_entity_poly.pdbx_strand_id
1 'polypeptide(L)'
;MQPAGHQVSWDEFRAAFRAHYLPPSLIELKQREFHALQQGSMSVLEYVQAFIRLSQYSPEDVDTDPRRAARLLGGFDPTLLTHLGHCYDSFSELVDVAIDMEHHLSQAHEDQRRKRLASTPQSGSSQRQRVVHRPPPRICYINMPQQ
;
A
#
# COMPACT_ATOMS: atom_id res chain seq x y z
N MET A 1 21.00 -14.97 46.28
CA MET A 1 21.79 -16.22 46.22
C MET A 1 20.82 -17.35 45.95
N GLN A 2 20.91 -18.01 44.80
CA GLN A 2 20.08 -19.19 44.51
C GLN A 2 20.56 -20.37 45.38
N PRO A 3 19.64 -21.25 45.87
CA PRO A 3 19.99 -22.36 46.72
C PRO A 3 20.82 -23.43 45.99
N ALA A 4 21.66 -24.16 46.72
CA ALA A 4 22.47 -25.25 46.16
C ALA A 4 21.57 -26.37 45.63
N GLY A 5 21.75 -26.75 44.37
CA GLY A 5 20.91 -27.74 43.67
C GLY A 5 19.78 -27.15 42.82
N HIS A 6 19.65 -25.82 42.75
CA HIS A 6 18.68 -25.16 41.87
C HIS A 6 19.01 -25.42 40.40
N GLN A 7 18.18 -26.19 39.72
CA GLN A 7 18.24 -26.33 38.27
C GLN A 7 17.48 -25.16 37.63
N VAL A 8 18.22 -24.27 36.96
CA VAL A 8 17.62 -23.16 36.22
C VAL A 8 16.77 -23.73 35.10
N SER A 9 15.46 -23.51 35.20
CA SER A 9 14.54 -23.87 34.12
C SER A 9 14.79 -22.98 32.90
N TRP A 10 14.40 -23.45 31.72
CA TRP A 10 14.50 -22.64 30.51
C TRP A 10 13.74 -21.31 30.62
N ASP A 11 12.57 -21.32 31.26
CA ASP A 11 11.76 -20.11 31.46
C ASP A 11 12.43 -19.09 32.39
N GLU A 12 13.07 -19.56 33.45
CA GLU A 12 13.82 -18.70 34.37
C GLU A 12 15.04 -18.07 33.67
N PHE A 13 15.77 -18.85 32.85
CA PHE A 13 16.85 -18.32 32.03
C PHE A 13 16.34 -17.26 31.04
N ARG A 14 15.26 -17.55 30.30
CA ARG A 14 14.68 -16.58 29.35
C ARG A 14 14.24 -15.30 30.05
N ALA A 15 13.59 -15.41 31.21
CA ALA A 15 13.13 -14.25 31.97
C ALA A 15 14.31 -13.39 32.44
N ALA A 16 15.34 -14.00 33.03
CA ALA A 16 16.54 -13.31 33.48
C ALA A 16 17.31 -12.67 32.31
N PHE A 17 17.44 -13.39 31.19
CA PHE A 17 18.08 -12.89 29.98
C PHE A 17 17.34 -11.68 29.42
N ARG A 18 16.01 -11.75 29.27
CA ARG A 18 15.20 -10.62 28.81
C ARG A 18 15.32 -9.43 29.77
N ALA A 19 15.24 -9.66 31.08
CA ALA A 19 15.39 -8.57 32.05
C ALA A 19 16.77 -7.88 31.99
N HIS A 20 17.83 -8.63 31.67
CA HIS A 20 19.18 -8.09 31.59
C HIS A 20 19.47 -7.37 30.26
N TYR A 21 19.01 -7.92 29.13
CA TYR A 21 19.36 -7.43 27.78
C TYR A 21 18.24 -6.63 27.09
N LEU A 22 17.01 -6.66 27.61
CA LEU A 22 15.87 -5.90 27.09
C LEU A 22 15.38 -4.94 28.17
N PRO A 23 15.96 -3.73 28.27
CA PRO A 23 15.48 -2.71 29.18
C PRO A 23 13.97 -2.42 28.96
N PRO A 24 13.19 -2.13 30.01
CA PRO A 24 11.77 -1.82 29.88
C PRO A 24 11.48 -0.72 28.85
N SER A 25 12.26 0.36 28.84
CA SER A 25 12.10 1.46 27.88
C SER A 25 12.33 1.04 26.42
N LEU A 26 13.19 0.04 26.18
CA LEU A 26 13.39 -0.52 24.84
C LEU A 26 12.15 -1.29 24.40
N ILE A 27 11.57 -2.09 25.29
CA ILE A 27 10.34 -2.85 25.03
C ILE A 27 9.21 -1.87 24.71
N GLU A 28 9.02 -0.84 25.53
CA GLU A 28 8.02 0.21 25.28
C GLU A 28 8.22 0.92 23.94
N LEU A 29 9.46 1.21 23.57
CA LEU A 29 9.79 1.80 22.27
C LEU A 29 9.39 0.86 21.12
N LYS A 30 9.69 -0.45 21.26
CA LYS A 30 9.33 -1.45 20.25
C LYS A 30 7.83 -1.73 20.17
N GLN A 31 7.12 -1.69 21.30
CA GLN A 31 5.66 -1.73 21.32
C GLN A 31 5.07 -0.53 20.59
N ARG A 32 5.59 0.68 20.84
CA ARG A 32 5.16 1.88 20.11
C ARG A 32 5.41 1.77 18.62
N GLU A 33 6.57 1.24 18.22
CA GLU A 33 6.89 0.96 16.82
C GLU A 33 5.89 -0.05 16.22
N PHE A 34 5.56 -1.11 16.94
CA PHE A 34 4.54 -2.08 16.53
C PHE A 34 3.15 -1.45 16.39
N HIS A 35 2.75 -0.61 17.34
CA HIS A 35 1.47 0.08 17.34
C HIS A 35 1.34 1.12 16.21
N ALA A 36 2.45 1.76 15.85
CA ALA A 36 2.52 2.72 14.74
C ALA A 36 2.78 2.06 13.38
N LEU A 37 3.02 0.75 13.32
CA LEU A 37 3.35 0.05 12.09
C LEU A 37 2.16 0.11 11.11
N GLN A 38 2.44 0.64 9.92
CA GLN A 38 1.53 0.74 8.77
C GLN A 38 2.31 0.26 7.54
N GLN A 39 1.61 -0.30 6.55
CA GLN A 39 2.20 -0.78 5.29
C GLN A 39 2.89 0.38 4.57
N GLY A 40 2.20 1.51 4.43
CA GLY A 40 2.75 2.70 3.78
C GLY A 40 3.24 2.38 2.37
N SER A 41 4.52 2.61 2.10
CA SER A 41 5.14 2.30 0.80
C SER A 41 5.78 0.91 0.72
N MET A 42 5.68 0.10 1.77
CA MET A 42 6.22 -1.27 1.77
C MET A 42 5.30 -2.18 0.96
N SER A 43 5.89 -3.21 0.34
CA SER A 43 5.11 -4.34 -0.15
C SER A 43 4.40 -5.05 1.02
N VAL A 44 3.32 -5.78 0.73
CA VAL A 44 2.63 -6.62 1.71
C VAL A 44 3.62 -7.55 2.42
N LEU A 45 4.55 -8.15 1.69
CA LEU A 45 5.52 -9.08 2.25
C LEU A 45 6.48 -8.39 3.24
N GLU A 46 7.01 -7.23 2.88
CA GLU A 46 7.89 -6.45 3.77
C GLU A 46 7.15 -5.99 5.02
N TYR A 47 5.91 -5.55 4.87
CA TYR A 47 5.05 -5.17 5.99
C TYR A 47 4.79 -6.36 6.93
N VAL A 48 4.42 -7.53 6.40
CA VAL A 48 4.20 -8.76 7.18
C VAL A 48 5.47 -9.18 7.92
N GLN A 49 6.65 -9.08 7.29
CA GLN A 49 7.92 -9.38 7.94
C GLN A 49 8.22 -8.41 9.10
N ALA A 50 7.99 -7.11 8.88
CA ALA A 50 8.13 -6.10 9.93
C ALA A 50 7.15 -6.35 11.09
N PHE A 51 5.91 -6.71 10.77
CA PHE A 51 4.86 -7.07 11.71
C PHE A 51 5.30 -8.24 12.60
N ILE A 52 5.71 -9.36 12.00
CA ILE A 52 6.15 -10.55 12.73
C ILE A 52 7.33 -10.21 13.64
N ARG A 53 8.32 -9.48 13.12
CA ARG A 53 9.50 -9.07 13.89
C ARG A 53 9.16 -8.19 15.09
N LEU A 54 8.16 -7.31 14.98
CA LEU A 54 7.78 -6.38 16.05
C LEU A 54 6.77 -7.00 17.03
N SER A 55 5.94 -7.93 16.57
CA SER A 55 4.92 -8.59 17.39
C SER A 55 5.48 -9.32 18.62
N GLN A 56 6.75 -9.76 18.58
CA GLN A 56 7.41 -10.40 19.72
C GLN A 56 7.54 -9.51 20.97
N TYR A 57 7.40 -8.19 20.82
CA TYR A 57 7.44 -7.21 21.91
C TYR A 57 6.04 -6.91 22.46
N SER A 58 4.98 -7.33 21.79
CA SER A 58 3.59 -7.11 22.20
C SER A 58 2.75 -8.37 22.05
N PRO A 59 3.06 -9.44 22.82
CA PRO A 59 2.37 -10.72 22.72
C PRO A 59 0.86 -10.60 23.02
N GLU A 60 0.46 -9.65 23.87
CA GLU A 60 -0.95 -9.42 24.23
C GLU A 60 -1.81 -8.96 23.04
N ASP A 61 -1.21 -8.32 22.03
CA ASP A 61 -1.92 -7.83 20.84
C ASP A 61 -2.11 -8.92 19.78
N VAL A 62 -1.37 -10.03 19.87
CA VAL A 62 -1.28 -11.10 18.86
C VAL A 62 -1.40 -12.49 19.47
N ASP A 63 -1.94 -12.58 20.68
CA ASP A 63 -2.09 -13.80 21.48
C ASP A 63 -3.02 -14.83 20.81
N THR A 64 -3.92 -14.37 19.94
CA THR A 64 -4.85 -15.19 19.19
C THR A 64 -4.79 -14.84 17.70
N ASP A 65 -5.00 -15.83 16.83
CA ASP A 65 -5.05 -15.62 15.39
C ASP A 65 -6.02 -14.51 14.96
N PRO A 66 -7.25 -14.40 15.50
CA PRO A 66 -8.16 -13.31 15.18
C PRO A 66 -7.61 -11.93 15.56
N ARG A 67 -7.00 -11.77 16.74
CA ARG A 67 -6.40 -10.49 17.16
C ARG A 67 -5.20 -10.14 16.29
N ARG A 68 -4.36 -11.13 16.00
CA ARG A 68 -3.21 -10.99 15.11
C ARG A 68 -3.63 -10.57 13.69
N ALA A 69 -4.65 -11.21 13.13
CA ALA A 69 -5.20 -10.88 11.82
C ALA A 69 -5.82 -9.47 11.80
N ALA A 70 -6.64 -9.13 12.82
CA ALA A 70 -7.22 -7.80 12.94
C ALA A 70 -6.15 -6.70 13.05
N ARG A 71 -5.08 -6.95 13.81
CA ARG A 71 -3.95 -6.03 13.94
C ARG A 71 -3.19 -5.85 12.62
N LEU A 72 -3.02 -6.92 11.84
CA LEU A 72 -2.38 -6.86 10.52
C LEU A 72 -3.24 -6.07 9.52
N LEU A 73 -4.55 -6.37 9.46
CA LEU A 73 -5.51 -5.65 8.63
C LEU A 73 -5.51 -4.15 8.94
N GLY A 74 -5.46 -3.78 10.22
CA GLY A 74 -5.46 -2.39 10.67
C GLY A 74 -4.25 -1.56 10.25
N GLY A 75 -3.22 -2.16 9.64
CA GLY A 75 -2.11 -1.44 9.06
C GLY A 75 -1.92 -1.61 7.56
N PHE A 76 -2.81 -2.33 6.84
CA PHE A 76 -2.72 -2.39 5.39
C PHE A 76 -3.05 -1.06 4.72
N ASP A 77 -2.53 -0.88 3.50
CA ASP A 77 -2.89 0.25 2.65
C ASP A 77 -4.41 0.27 2.40
N PRO A 78 -5.07 1.44 2.49
CA PRO A 78 -6.51 1.55 2.27
C PRO A 78 -6.97 1.03 0.90
N THR A 79 -6.16 1.18 -0.16
CA THR A 79 -6.48 0.68 -1.50
C THR A 79 -6.54 -0.84 -1.47
N LEU A 80 -5.53 -1.48 -0.89
CA LEU A 80 -5.51 -2.94 -0.73
C LEU A 80 -6.73 -3.41 0.08
N LEU A 81 -7.04 -2.75 1.20
CA LEU A 81 -8.16 -3.09 2.07
C LEU A 81 -9.52 -3.07 1.37
N THR A 82 -9.73 -2.18 0.41
CA THR A 82 -11.00 -2.15 -0.36
C THR A 82 -11.24 -3.39 -1.24
N HIS A 83 -10.18 -4.14 -1.53
CA HIS A 83 -10.24 -5.35 -2.33
C HIS A 83 -10.17 -6.63 -1.49
N LEU A 84 -9.83 -6.50 -0.21
CA LEU A 84 -9.78 -7.60 0.73
C LEU A 84 -11.17 -7.89 1.32
N GLY A 85 -11.40 -9.17 1.62
CA GLY A 85 -12.62 -9.60 2.32
C GLY A 85 -12.63 -9.19 3.79
N HIS A 86 -13.61 -9.73 4.53
CA HIS A 86 -13.79 -9.43 5.95
C HIS A 86 -13.67 -10.66 6.86
N CYS A 87 -13.46 -11.84 6.28
CA CYS A 87 -13.38 -13.11 7.01
C CYS A 87 -12.22 -13.93 6.48
N TYR A 88 -11.41 -14.46 7.40
CA TYR A 88 -10.26 -15.32 7.14
C TYR A 88 -10.21 -16.37 8.24
N ASP A 89 -9.93 -17.62 7.88
CA ASP A 89 -9.86 -18.74 8.81
C ASP A 89 -8.53 -18.77 9.57
N SER A 90 -7.48 -18.12 9.04
CA SER A 90 -6.17 -18.03 9.69
C SER A 90 -5.37 -16.80 9.31
N PHE A 91 -4.32 -16.50 10.09
CA PHE A 91 -3.33 -15.47 9.73
C PHE A 91 -2.63 -15.77 8.39
N SER A 92 -2.34 -17.04 8.09
CA SER A 92 -1.67 -17.42 6.85
C SER A 92 -2.53 -17.12 5.64
N GLU A 93 -3.80 -17.51 5.69
CA GLU A 93 -4.75 -17.27 4.60
C GLU A 93 -4.87 -15.77 4.29
N LEU A 94 -4.97 -14.93 5.32
CA LEU A 94 -4.99 -13.48 5.16
C LEU A 94 -3.73 -12.98 4.42
N VAL A 95 -2.54 -13.45 4.82
CA VAL A 95 -1.28 -13.04 4.19
C VAL A 95 -1.22 -13.48 2.73
N ASP A 96 -1.61 -14.72 2.44
CA ASP A 96 -1.59 -15.27 1.08
C ASP A 96 -2.53 -14.49 0.15
N VAL A 97 -3.76 -14.22 0.60
CA VAL A 97 -4.74 -13.42 -0.16
C VAL A 97 -4.26 -11.98 -0.36
N ALA A 98 -3.62 -11.38 0.66
CA ALA A 98 -3.10 -10.01 0.56
C ALA A 98 -1.95 -9.90 -0.47
N ILE A 99 -1.04 -10.87 -0.50
CA ILE A 99 0.06 -10.91 -1.48
C ILE A 99 -0.48 -11.05 -2.91
N ASP A 100 -1.42 -11.97 -3.12
CA ASP A 100 -2.04 -12.18 -4.43
C ASP A 100 -2.80 -10.92 -4.91
N MET A 101 -3.53 -10.28 -3.99
CA MET A 101 -4.25 -9.05 -4.31
C MET A 101 -3.30 -7.88 -4.64
N GLU A 102 -2.22 -7.69 -3.89
CA GLU A 102 -1.21 -6.67 -4.20
C GLU A 102 -0.60 -6.90 -5.60
N HIS A 103 -0.34 -8.15 -5.96
CA HIS A 103 0.12 -8.50 -7.30
C HIS A 103 -0.89 -8.09 -8.38
N HIS A 104 -2.17 -8.44 -8.21
CA HIS A 104 -3.22 -8.07 -9.16
C HIS A 104 -3.38 -6.56 -9.33
N LEU A 105 -3.34 -5.79 -8.23
CA LEU A 105 -3.42 -4.33 -8.27
C LEU A 105 -2.22 -3.71 -9.00
N SER A 106 -1.03 -4.22 -8.74
CA SER A 106 0.20 -3.77 -9.41
C SER A 106 0.14 -4.00 -10.91
N GLN A 107 -0.31 -5.18 -11.35
CA GLN A 107 -0.47 -5.50 -12.77
C GLN A 107 -1.51 -4.61 -13.45
N ALA A 108 -2.67 -4.41 -12.81
CA ALA A 108 -3.72 -3.54 -13.34
C ALA A 108 -3.23 -2.09 -13.51
N HIS A 109 -2.47 -1.59 -12.54
CA HIS A 109 -1.88 -0.25 -12.60
C HIS A 109 -0.84 -0.14 -13.72
N GLU A 110 0.00 -1.15 -13.92
CA GLU A 110 0.94 -1.19 -15.04
C GLU A 110 0.25 -1.19 -16.39
N ASP A 111 -0.79 -2.01 -16.57
CA ASP A 111 -1.56 -2.08 -17.81
C ASP A 111 -2.26 -0.77 -18.11
N GLN A 112 -2.82 -0.12 -17.09
CA GLN A 112 -3.41 1.21 -17.24
C GLN A 112 -2.35 2.24 -17.64
N ARG A 113 -1.15 2.16 -17.06
CA ARG A 113 -0.01 3.03 -17.43
C ARG A 113 0.42 2.81 -18.88
N ARG A 114 0.53 1.55 -19.33
CA ARG A 114 0.85 1.18 -20.73
C ARG A 114 -0.19 1.72 -21.71
N LYS A 115 -1.49 1.56 -21.40
CA LYS A 115 -2.59 2.09 -22.23
C LYS A 115 -2.55 3.61 -22.33
N ARG A 116 -2.31 4.32 -21.21
CA ARG A 116 -2.17 5.79 -21.20
C ARG A 116 -1.03 6.25 -22.10
N LEU A 117 0.14 5.62 -21.98
CA LEU A 117 1.30 5.94 -22.82
C LEU A 117 1.02 5.68 -24.31
N ALA A 118 0.39 4.56 -24.65
CA ALA A 118 -0.01 4.23 -26.02
C ALA A 118 -1.10 5.17 -26.59
N SER A 119 -1.96 5.72 -25.74
CA SER A 119 -3.03 6.64 -26.13
C SER A 119 -2.63 8.11 -26.22
N THR A 120 -1.39 8.46 -25.87
CA THR A 120 -0.89 9.84 -25.99
C THR A 120 -0.77 10.17 -27.48
N PRO A 121 -1.58 11.08 -28.06
CA PRO A 121 -1.34 11.54 -29.41
C PRO A 121 0.01 12.23 -29.40
N GLN A 122 0.88 11.86 -30.33
CA GLN A 122 2.07 12.65 -30.64
C GLN A 122 1.57 14.05 -31.01
N SER A 123 1.65 15.01 -30.07
CA SER A 123 1.50 16.45 -30.36
C SER A 123 2.70 16.85 -31.22
N GLY A 124 2.61 16.48 -32.49
CA GLY A 124 3.57 16.73 -33.55
C GLY A 124 2.81 17.21 -34.78
N SER A 125 2.07 18.30 -34.64
CA SER A 125 1.69 19.18 -35.75
C SER A 125 1.01 20.41 -35.17
N SER A 126 1.77 21.51 -35.08
CA SER A 126 1.19 22.84 -35.23
C SER A 126 0.57 22.91 -36.62
N GLN A 127 -0.66 22.42 -36.76
CA GLN A 127 -1.48 22.74 -37.90
C GLN A 127 -1.89 24.19 -37.69
N ARG A 128 -1.03 25.12 -38.15
CA ARG A 128 -1.37 26.51 -38.38
C ARG A 128 -2.76 26.52 -39.01
N GLN A 129 -3.77 26.95 -38.28
CA GLN A 129 -5.05 27.31 -38.87
C GLN A 129 -4.74 28.43 -39.87
N ARG A 130 -4.66 28.08 -41.17
CA ARG A 130 -4.65 29.08 -42.23
C ARG A 130 -6.02 29.73 -42.18
N VAL A 131 -6.07 30.95 -41.65
CA VAL A 131 -7.19 31.86 -41.83
C VAL A 131 -7.29 32.08 -43.34
N VAL A 132 -8.22 31.38 -43.99
CA VAL A 132 -8.59 31.64 -45.37
C VAL A 132 -9.35 32.96 -45.33
N HIS A 133 -8.67 34.06 -45.64
CA HIS A 133 -9.34 35.33 -45.93
C HIS A 133 -10.22 35.12 -47.17
N ARG A 134 -11.53 34.96 -46.92
CA ARG A 134 -12.55 34.96 -47.96
C ARG A 134 -12.79 36.43 -48.35
N PRO A 135 -12.57 36.85 -49.61
CA PRO A 135 -12.92 38.20 -50.03
C PRO A 135 -14.45 38.39 -49.99
N PRO A 136 -14.96 39.60 -49.71
CA PRO A 136 -16.39 39.85 -49.65
C PRO A 136 -17.03 39.67 -51.04
N PRO A 137 -18.29 39.21 -51.12
CA PRO A 137 -18.98 39.03 -52.38
C PRO A 137 -19.15 40.37 -53.09
N ARG A 138 -18.70 40.44 -54.35
CA ARG A 138 -19.00 41.55 -55.25
C ARG A 138 -20.47 41.48 -55.63
N ILE A 139 -21.22 42.53 -55.29
CA ILE A 139 -22.59 42.73 -55.74
C ILE A 139 -22.55 43.01 -57.25
N CYS A 140 -23.14 42.11 -58.04
CA CYS A 140 -23.35 42.30 -59.47
C CYS A 140 -24.64 43.12 -59.67
N TYR A 141 -24.53 44.41 -59.99
CA TYR A 141 -25.66 45.13 -60.59
C TYR A 141 -25.67 44.86 -62.09
N ILE A 142 -26.59 43.96 -62.48
CA ILE A 142 -26.97 43.72 -63.86
C ILE A 142 -27.71 44.96 -64.36
N ASN A 143 -27.26 45.45 -65.52
CA ASN A 143 -27.85 46.52 -66.32
C ASN A 143 -29.38 46.44 -66.40
N MET A 144 -30.05 47.55 -66.14
CA MET A 144 -31.41 47.83 -66.59
C MET A 144 -31.38 49.08 -67.50
N PRO A 145 -32.15 49.09 -68.61
CA PRO A 145 -31.92 49.96 -69.76
C PRO A 145 -32.59 51.35 -69.66
N GLN A 146 -32.22 52.17 -70.64
CA GLN A 146 -32.43 53.61 -70.78
C GLN A 146 -33.89 54.08 -70.96
N GLN A 147 -34.09 55.38 -70.68
CA GLN A 147 -34.86 56.30 -71.52
C GLN A 147 -34.00 57.50 -71.86
#